data_AF-A0AAV2J619-F1
#
_entry.id   AF-A0AAV2J619-F1
#
_cell.length_a   1.000
_cell.length_b   1.000
_cell.length_c   1.000
_cell.angle_alpha   90.00
_cell.angle_beta   90.00
_cell.angle_gamma   90.00
#
_symmetry.space_group_name_H-M   'P 1'
#
loop_
_entity.id
_entity.type
_entity.pdbx_description
1 polymer ?
#
loop_
_entity_poly.entity_id
_entity_poly.type
_entity_poly.pdbx_seq_one_letter_code
_entity_poly.pdbx_strand_id
1 'polypeptide(L)'
;MYAVWTFCRGLYFLRSSNAFLLIAMDYNIVENIYLLAIITVLSVLQNVFLSLKVEKGCTSQTTHPAAIERLTCAYRNCMDSYPTFMGVMWCAGICLNQAPAAFSGLLYLVVRHKYLIGYMGQTSQSMPGFLFGKRILFFLVLMCLVGILNYLLMRFFGSDYKETVETFTSAASTLLLIP
;
A
#
# COMPACT_ATOMS: atom_id res chain seq x y z
N MET A 1 4.50 54.43 8.70
CA MET A 1 4.52 53.69 7.42
C MET A 1 5.51 52.52 7.39
N TYR A 2 6.63 52.54 8.14
CA TYR A 2 7.63 51.44 8.13
C TYR A 2 7.21 50.15 8.87
N ALA A 3 6.37 50.25 9.91
CA ALA A 3 5.95 49.08 10.70
C ALA A 3 5.04 48.09 9.95
N VAL A 4 4.23 48.58 9.01
CA VAL A 4 3.31 47.74 8.20
C VAL A 4 4.08 46.92 7.17
N TRP A 5 5.21 47.44 6.69
CA TRP A 5 6.03 46.77 5.67
C TRP A 5 6.83 45.59 6.27
N THR A 6 7.33 45.73 7.50
CA THR A 6 8.03 44.65 8.22
C THR A 6 7.08 43.53 8.63
N PHE A 7 5.84 43.87 9.01
CA PHE A 7 4.79 42.88 9.35
C PHE A 7 4.36 42.05 8.13
N CYS A 8 4.19 42.68 6.96
CA CYS A 8 3.91 41.95 5.72
C CYS A 8 5.06 41.01 5.32
N ARG A 9 6.34 41.45 5.39
CA ARG A 9 7.48 40.55 5.12
C ARG A 9 7.56 39.37 6.10
N GLY A 10 7.22 39.58 7.38
CA GLY A 10 7.13 38.51 8.38
C GLY A 10 6.04 37.49 8.05
N LEU A 11 4.84 37.93 7.64
CA LEU A 11 3.76 37.03 7.23
C LEU A 11 4.06 36.25 5.94
N TYR A 12 4.71 36.86 4.95
CA TYR A 12 5.13 36.15 3.73
C TYR A 12 6.22 35.10 4.03
N PHE A 13 7.13 35.38 4.96
CA PHE A 13 8.18 34.44 5.39
C PHE A 13 7.62 33.28 6.24
N LEU A 14 6.65 33.55 7.13
CA LEU A 14 5.90 32.53 7.88
C LEU A 14 4.98 31.70 6.98
N ARG A 15 4.33 32.30 5.98
CA ARG A 15 3.54 31.58 4.97
C ARG A 15 4.41 30.74 4.04
N SER A 16 5.60 31.23 3.68
CA SER A 16 6.61 30.48 2.91
C SER A 16 7.20 29.32 3.71
N SER A 17 7.50 29.52 5.01
CA SER A 17 7.96 28.45 5.90
C SER A 17 6.89 27.39 6.12
N ASN A 18 5.63 27.76 6.36
CA ASN A 18 4.53 26.81 6.52
C ASN A 18 4.18 26.09 5.21
N ALA A 19 4.25 26.78 4.06
CA ALA A 19 4.07 26.15 2.75
C ALA A 19 5.24 25.20 2.43
N PHE A 20 6.48 25.57 2.77
CA PHE A 20 7.65 24.71 2.61
C PHE A 20 7.59 23.50 3.54
N LEU A 21 7.14 23.66 4.78
CA LEU A 21 6.94 22.56 5.73
C LEU A 21 5.77 21.65 5.30
N LEU A 22 4.69 22.22 4.75
CA LEU A 22 3.61 21.45 4.14
C LEU A 22 4.07 20.72 2.87
N ILE A 23 4.82 21.37 1.97
CA ILE A 23 5.37 20.74 0.76
C ILE A 23 6.41 19.68 1.12
N ALA A 24 7.23 19.91 2.14
CA ALA A 24 8.20 18.93 2.63
C ALA A 24 7.50 17.76 3.35
N MET A 25 6.47 18.01 4.15
CA MET A 25 5.64 16.95 4.74
C MET A 25 4.89 16.16 3.68
N ASP A 26 4.36 16.82 2.65
CA ASP A 26 3.70 16.18 1.50
C ASP A 26 4.70 15.34 0.70
N TYR A 27 5.89 15.86 0.43
CA TYR A 27 6.98 15.13 -0.22
C TYR A 27 7.41 13.89 0.57
N ASN A 28 7.57 14.01 1.89
CA ASN A 28 7.92 12.89 2.77
C ASN A 28 6.81 11.82 2.79
N ILE A 29 5.53 12.21 2.75
CA ILE A 29 4.42 11.27 2.68
C ILE A 29 4.38 10.59 1.31
N VAL A 30 4.55 11.36 0.24
CA VAL A 30 4.58 10.86 -1.15
C VAL A 30 5.70 9.85 -1.33
N GLU A 31 6.90 10.11 -0.82
CA GLU A 31 8.04 9.19 -0.89
C GLU A 31 7.69 7.82 -0.27
N ASN A 32 7.00 7.81 0.87
CA ASN A 32 6.58 6.60 1.59
C ASN A 32 5.43 5.83 0.90
N ILE A 33 4.72 6.42 -0.06
CA ILE A 33 3.65 5.73 -0.83
C ILE A 33 3.99 5.54 -2.30
N TYR A 34 5.07 6.16 -2.79
CA TYR A 34 5.42 6.19 -4.21
C TYR A 34 5.56 4.79 -4.84
N LEU A 35 6.26 3.87 -4.19
CA LEU A 35 6.38 2.48 -4.67
C LEU A 35 5.03 1.76 -4.74
N LEU A 36 4.16 1.95 -3.74
CA LEU A 36 2.81 1.38 -3.74
C LEU A 36 1.95 1.94 -4.89
N ALA A 37 2.09 3.25 -5.16
CA ALA A 37 1.43 3.91 -6.27
C ALA A 37 1.91 3.34 -7.62
N ILE A 38 3.23 3.14 -7.79
CA ILE A 38 3.78 2.49 -8.99
C ILE A 38 3.17 1.11 -9.20
N ILE A 39 3.15 0.25 -8.17
CA ILE A 39 2.58 -1.10 -8.27
C ILE A 39 1.08 -1.04 -8.58
N THR A 40 0.36 -0.08 -8.02
CA THR A 40 -1.07 0.13 -8.31
C THR A 40 -1.29 0.51 -9.78
N VAL A 41 -0.48 1.42 -10.33
CA VAL A 41 -0.57 1.80 -11.75
C VAL A 41 -0.26 0.59 -12.65
N LEU A 42 0.80 -0.17 -12.33
CA LEU A 42 1.15 -1.39 -13.06
C LEU A 42 0.02 -2.43 -13.01
N SER A 43 -0.65 -2.58 -11.86
CA SER A 43 -1.76 -3.52 -11.70
C SER A 43 -3.00 -3.11 -12.48
N VAL A 44 -3.29 -1.81 -12.56
CA VAL A 44 -4.35 -1.25 -13.41
C VAL A 44 -4.03 -1.45 -14.89
N LEU A 45 -2.79 -1.18 -15.32
CA LEU A 45 -2.37 -1.43 -16.69
C LEU A 45 -2.51 -2.91 -17.08
N GLN A 46 -2.14 -3.82 -16.17
CA GLN A 46 -2.33 -5.26 -16.37
C GLN A 46 -3.82 -5.64 -16.49
N ASN A 47 -4.70 -5.02 -15.72
CA ASN A 47 -6.15 -5.23 -15.80
C ASN A 47 -6.73 -4.77 -17.14
N VAL A 48 -6.33 -3.59 -17.61
CA VAL A 48 -6.78 -3.03 -18.90
C VAL A 48 -6.29 -3.91 -20.05
N PHE A 49 -5.01 -4.30 -20.04
CA PHE A 49 -4.44 -5.19 -21.06
C PHE A 49 -5.20 -6.52 -21.13
N LEU A 50 -5.55 -7.10 -19.99
CA LEU A 50 -6.29 -8.35 -19.93
C LEU A 50 -7.72 -8.20 -20.45
N SER A 51 -8.41 -7.12 -20.08
CA SER A 51 -9.76 -6.82 -20.60
C SER A 51 -9.76 -6.70 -22.13
N LEU A 52 -8.80 -5.94 -22.69
CA LEU A 52 -8.64 -5.81 -24.14
C LEU A 52 -8.33 -7.15 -24.82
N LYS A 53 -7.56 -8.02 -24.15
CA LYS A 53 -7.26 -9.36 -24.65
C LYS A 53 -8.49 -10.27 -24.68
N VAL A 54 -9.35 -10.20 -23.65
CA VAL A 54 -10.61 -10.94 -23.60
C VAL A 54 -11.56 -10.46 -24.70
N GLU A 55 -11.72 -9.15 -24.85
CA GLU A 55 -12.59 -8.55 -25.87
C GLU A 55 -12.17 -8.93 -27.30
N LYS A 56 -10.87 -8.83 -27.61
CA LYS A 56 -10.33 -9.28 -28.90
C LYS A 56 -10.55 -10.78 -29.13
N GLY A 57 -10.36 -11.59 -28.10
CA GLY A 57 -10.60 -13.04 -28.16
C GLY A 57 -12.05 -13.38 -28.48
N CYS A 58 -13.02 -12.64 -27.92
CA CYS A 58 -14.45 -12.82 -28.18
C CYS A 58 -14.87 -12.39 -29.59
N THR A 59 -14.24 -11.36 -30.15
CA THR A 59 -14.57 -10.84 -31.50
C THR A 59 -13.94 -11.67 -32.63
N SER A 60 -12.85 -12.41 -32.35
CA SER A 60 -12.20 -13.26 -33.34
C SER A 60 -12.97 -14.57 -33.59
N GLN A 61 -13.61 -14.67 -34.77
CA GLN A 61 -14.34 -15.86 -35.25
C GLN A 61 -13.47 -17.14 -35.39
N THR A 62 -12.15 -17.01 -35.37
CA THR A 62 -11.16 -18.08 -35.55
C THR A 62 -10.74 -18.77 -34.24
N THR A 63 -11.20 -18.29 -33.07
CA THR A 63 -10.75 -18.81 -31.77
C THR A 63 -11.67 -19.91 -31.25
N HIS A 64 -11.09 -21.03 -30.80
CA HIS A 64 -11.87 -22.11 -30.19
C HIS A 64 -12.68 -21.62 -28.97
N PRO A 65 -14.00 -21.89 -28.90
CA PRO A 65 -14.87 -21.44 -27.80
C PRO A 65 -14.34 -21.80 -26.40
N ALA A 66 -13.76 -23.00 -26.27
CA ALA A 66 -13.18 -23.48 -25.01
C ALA A 66 -11.96 -22.67 -24.54
N ALA A 67 -11.21 -22.03 -25.44
CA ALA A 67 -10.07 -21.17 -25.06
C ALA A 67 -10.54 -19.80 -24.56
N ILE A 68 -11.59 -19.24 -25.17
CA ILE A 68 -12.22 -17.98 -24.74
C ILE A 68 -12.88 -18.14 -23.37
N GLU A 69 -13.58 -19.24 -23.15
CA GLU A 69 -14.24 -19.51 -21.86
C GLU A 69 -13.21 -19.63 -20.72
N ARG A 70 -12.10 -20.32 -20.95
CA ARG A 70 -10.98 -20.42 -19.99
C ARG A 70 -10.36 -19.06 -19.70
N LEU A 71 -10.16 -18.24 -20.72
CA LEU A 71 -9.64 -16.88 -20.55
C LEU A 71 -10.60 -16.01 -19.71
N THR A 72 -11.89 -16.05 -20.03
CA THR A 72 -12.93 -15.29 -19.31
C THR A 72 -13.04 -15.74 -17.86
N CYS A 73 -12.94 -17.05 -17.60
CA CYS A 73 -12.90 -17.60 -16.24
C CYS A 73 -11.66 -17.13 -15.47
N ALA A 74 -10.47 -17.19 -16.08
CA ALA A 74 -9.24 -16.73 -15.46
C ALA A 74 -9.25 -15.21 -15.19
N TYR A 75 -9.82 -14.43 -16.10
CA TYR A 75 -10.07 -13.00 -15.93
C TYR A 75 -10.98 -12.72 -14.74
N ARG A 76 -12.08 -13.46 -14.61
CA ARG A 76 -13.03 -13.29 -13.50
C ARG A 76 -12.38 -13.59 -12.15
N ASN A 77 -11.66 -14.71 -12.03
CA ASN A 77 -10.90 -15.05 -10.82
C ASN A 77 -9.87 -13.96 -10.45
N CYS A 78 -9.23 -13.37 -11.47
CA CYS A 78 -8.29 -12.27 -11.31
C CYS A 78 -8.97 -10.98 -10.85
N MET A 79 -10.21 -10.71 -11.27
CA MET A 79 -10.97 -9.53 -10.85
C MET A 79 -11.54 -9.70 -9.45
N ASP A 80 -12.01 -10.89 -9.09
CA ASP A 80 -12.53 -11.18 -7.75
C ASP A 80 -11.44 -11.04 -6.67
N SER A 81 -10.20 -11.41 -7.00
CA SER A 81 -9.07 -11.31 -6.05
C SER A 81 -8.42 -9.92 -6.01
N TYR A 82 -8.74 -9.03 -6.97
CA TYR A 82 -8.07 -7.74 -7.13
C TYR A 82 -8.35 -6.74 -5.99
N PRO A 83 -9.60 -6.54 -5.53
CA PRO A 83 -9.90 -5.68 -4.39
C PRO A 83 -9.18 -6.13 -3.11
N THR A 84 -9.13 -7.43 -2.86
CA THR A 84 -8.42 -7.99 -1.70
C THR A 84 -6.94 -7.67 -1.77
N PHE A 85 -6.30 -7.93 -2.93
CA PHE A 85 -4.90 -7.59 -3.18
C PHE A 85 -4.62 -6.11 -2.92
N MET A 86 -5.44 -5.22 -3.49
CA MET A 86 -5.30 -3.78 -3.33
C MET A 86 -5.40 -3.37 -1.85
N GLY A 87 -6.40 -3.87 -1.13
CA GLY A 87 -6.59 -3.54 0.28
C GLY A 87 -5.39 -3.97 1.14
N VAL A 88 -4.90 -5.21 0.97
CA VAL A 88 -3.80 -5.73 1.80
C VAL A 88 -2.45 -5.12 1.43
N MET A 89 -2.21 -4.80 0.15
CA MET A 89 -0.96 -4.14 -0.26
C MET A 89 -0.82 -2.75 0.35
N TRP A 90 -1.90 -1.95 0.27
CA TRP A 90 -1.92 -0.61 0.83
C TRP A 90 -1.83 -0.63 2.35
N CYS A 91 -2.59 -1.51 3.01
CA CYS A 91 -2.50 -1.66 4.46
C CYS A 91 -1.11 -2.13 4.90
N ALA A 92 -0.49 -3.12 4.24
CA ALA A 92 0.85 -3.58 4.59
C ALA A 92 1.93 -2.51 4.41
N GLY A 93 1.83 -1.73 3.31
CA GLY A 93 2.80 -0.68 3.03
C GLY A 93 2.71 0.50 3.98
N ILE A 94 1.49 0.90 4.37
CA ILE A 94 1.27 2.02 5.30
C ILE A 94 1.53 1.58 6.75
N CYS A 95 1.06 0.40 7.16
CA CYS A 95 1.12 -0.01 8.57
C CYS A 95 2.48 -0.58 8.99
N LEU A 96 3.29 -1.08 8.05
CA LEU A 96 4.56 -1.73 8.39
C LEU A 96 5.74 -1.15 7.61
N ASN A 97 5.83 -1.42 6.31
CA ASN A 97 6.93 -0.92 5.48
C ASN A 97 6.58 -0.99 3.99
N GLN A 98 6.82 0.10 3.28
CA GLN A 98 6.62 0.28 1.85
C GLN A 98 7.40 -0.72 0.99
N ALA A 99 8.70 -0.93 1.25
CA ALA A 99 9.57 -1.72 0.38
C ALA A 99 9.17 -3.20 0.25
N PRO A 100 9.00 -3.97 1.34
CA PRO A 100 8.55 -5.36 1.25
C PRO A 100 7.11 -5.51 0.73
N ALA A 101 6.23 -4.54 1.01
CA ALA A 101 4.87 -4.54 0.48
C ALA A 101 4.86 -4.35 -1.04
N ALA A 102 5.64 -3.38 -1.56
CA ALA A 102 5.78 -3.14 -3.00
C ALA A 102 6.46 -4.30 -3.72
N PHE A 103 7.51 -4.89 -3.15
CA PHE A 103 8.17 -6.07 -3.71
C PHE A 103 7.21 -7.25 -3.81
N SER A 104 6.45 -7.52 -2.75
CA SER A 104 5.45 -8.59 -2.74
C SER A 104 4.31 -8.31 -3.73
N GLY A 105 3.90 -7.05 -3.87
CA GLY A 105 2.94 -6.62 -4.88
C GLY A 105 3.44 -6.84 -6.31
N LEU A 106 4.70 -6.52 -6.60
CA LEU A 106 5.30 -6.80 -7.90
C LEU A 106 5.33 -8.31 -8.20
N LEU A 107 5.75 -9.12 -7.23
CA LEU A 107 5.72 -10.58 -7.37
C LEU A 107 4.30 -11.10 -7.65
N TYR A 108 3.28 -10.55 -6.98
CA TYR A 108 1.89 -10.90 -7.23
C TYR A 108 1.48 -10.62 -8.68
N LEU A 109 1.86 -9.47 -9.25
CA LEU A 109 1.57 -9.14 -10.64
C LEU A 109 2.27 -10.07 -11.63
N VAL A 110 3.53 -10.43 -11.40
CA VAL A 110 4.28 -11.39 -12.24
C VAL A 110 3.60 -12.76 -12.24
N VAL A 111 3.22 -13.24 -11.05
CA VAL A 111 2.56 -14.53 -10.88
C VAL A 111 1.19 -14.54 -11.55
N ARG A 112 0.44 -13.45 -11.43
CA ARG A 112 -0.84 -13.25 -12.12
C ARG A 112 -0.67 -13.25 -13.64
N HIS A 113 0.39 -12.65 -14.16
CA HIS A 113 0.69 -12.67 -15.59
C HIS A 113 1.00 -14.09 -16.08
N LYS A 114 1.84 -14.83 -15.35
CA LYS A 114 2.18 -16.24 -15.66
C LYS A 114 0.95 -17.15 -15.56
N TYR A 115 0.08 -16.93 -14.58
CA TYR A 115 -1.17 -17.66 -14.41
C TYR A 115 -2.06 -17.54 -15.67
N LEU A 116 -2.20 -16.32 -16.21
CA LEU A 116 -3.00 -16.07 -17.41
C LEU A 116 -2.40 -16.69 -18.67
N ILE A 117 -1.06 -16.63 -18.83
CA ILE A 117 -0.36 -17.30 -19.94
C ILE A 117 -0.54 -18.81 -19.84
N GLY A 118 -0.39 -19.38 -18.64
CA GLY A 118 -0.59 -20.81 -18.40
C GLY A 118 -2.01 -21.30 -18.73
N TYR A 119 -3.04 -20.47 -18.46
CA TYR A 119 -4.43 -20.76 -18.82
C TYR A 119 -4.68 -20.80 -20.34
N MET A 120 -3.86 -20.11 -21.14
CA MET A 120 -3.96 -20.15 -22.62
C MET A 120 -3.20 -21.31 -23.26
N GLY A 121 -2.12 -21.79 -22.63
CA GLY A 121 -1.26 -22.85 -23.17
C GLY A 121 -1.82 -24.26 -22.95
N GLN A 122 -1.99 -24.69 -21.69
CA GLN A 122 -2.51 -26.01 -21.27
C GLN A 122 -2.97 -25.98 -19.80
N THR A 123 -4.09 -26.65 -19.47
CA THR A 123 -4.75 -26.66 -18.14
C THR A 123 -3.91 -27.22 -16.98
N SER A 124 -2.85 -27.99 -17.24
CA SER A 124 -2.02 -28.61 -16.19
C SER A 124 -1.02 -27.64 -15.53
N GLN A 125 -0.59 -26.60 -16.24
CA GLN A 125 0.43 -25.65 -15.77
C GLN A 125 -0.13 -24.48 -14.93
N SER A 126 -1.45 -24.38 -14.79
CA SER A 126 -2.13 -23.20 -14.24
C SER A 126 -2.36 -23.23 -12.72
N MET A 127 -2.44 -24.43 -12.13
CA MET A 127 -2.57 -24.65 -10.68
C MET A 127 -1.42 -24.08 -9.83
N PRO A 128 -0.12 -24.23 -10.19
CA PRO A 128 0.97 -23.73 -9.36
C PRO A 128 1.00 -22.19 -9.26
N GLY A 129 0.61 -21.48 -10.33
CA GLY A 129 0.55 -20.02 -10.34
C GLY A 129 -0.51 -19.45 -9.38
N PHE A 130 -1.69 -20.08 -9.31
CA PHE A 130 -2.77 -19.64 -8.43
C PHE A 130 -2.44 -19.83 -6.94
N LEU A 131 -1.87 -21.00 -6.60
CA LEU A 131 -1.46 -21.30 -5.24
C LEU A 131 -0.33 -20.38 -4.77
N PHE A 132 0.61 -20.07 -5.67
CA PHE A 132 1.70 -19.15 -5.36
C PHE A 132 1.20 -17.71 -5.15
N GLY A 133 0.23 -17.26 -5.96
CA GLY A 133 -0.43 -15.96 -5.77
C GLY A 133 -1.14 -15.87 -4.42
N LYS A 134 -1.82 -16.95 -3.99
CA LYS A 134 -2.44 -17.05 -2.65
C LYS A 134 -1.41 -16.93 -1.52
N ARG A 135 -0.23 -17.53 -1.65
CA ARG A 135 0.84 -17.44 -0.64
C ARG A 135 1.36 -16.01 -0.50
N ILE A 136 1.52 -15.29 -1.60
CA ILE A 136 1.91 -13.88 -1.58
C ILE A 136 0.82 -13.07 -0.88
N LEU A 137 -0.45 -13.27 -1.23
CA LEU A 137 -1.57 -12.56 -0.60
C LEU A 137 -1.61 -12.80 0.92
N PHE A 138 -1.38 -14.06 1.35
CA PHE A 138 -1.29 -14.42 2.76
C PHE A 138 -0.12 -13.72 3.46
N PHE A 139 1.04 -13.62 2.81
CA PHE A 139 2.18 -12.86 3.32
C PHE A 139 1.85 -11.37 3.52
N LEU A 140 1.16 -10.73 2.57
CA LEU A 140 0.71 -9.33 2.73
C LEU A 140 -0.26 -9.19 3.91
N VAL A 141 -1.20 -10.12 4.10
CA VAL A 141 -2.12 -10.12 5.25
C VAL A 141 -1.35 -10.20 6.57
N LEU A 142 -0.35 -11.08 6.67
CA LEU A 142 0.49 -11.17 7.87
C LEU A 142 1.22 -9.85 8.15
N MET A 143 1.76 -9.20 7.12
CA MET A 143 2.37 -7.88 7.27
C MET A 143 1.38 -6.83 7.79
N CYS A 144 0.14 -6.81 7.30
CA CYS A 144 -0.91 -5.93 7.82
C CYS A 144 -1.15 -6.18 9.31
N LEU A 145 -1.31 -7.45 9.71
CA LEU A 145 -1.57 -7.83 11.09
C LEU A 145 -0.41 -7.40 12.00
N VAL A 146 0.84 -7.65 11.60
CA VAL A 146 2.02 -7.23 12.36
C VAL A 146 2.10 -5.70 12.47
N GLY A 147 1.81 -4.97 11.38
CA GLY A 147 1.79 -3.50 11.41
C GLY A 147 0.74 -2.93 12.36
N ILE A 148 -0.48 -3.47 12.33
CA ILE A 148 -1.56 -3.06 13.24
C ILE A 148 -1.21 -3.40 14.69
N LEU A 149 -0.71 -4.61 14.95
CA LEU A 149 -0.29 -5.01 16.29
C LEU A 149 0.83 -4.11 16.82
N ASN A 150 1.82 -3.77 15.98
CA ASN A 150 2.89 -2.86 16.37
C ASN A 150 2.36 -1.47 16.74
N TYR A 151 1.45 -0.92 15.93
CA TYR A 151 0.80 0.35 16.24
C TYR A 151 0.03 0.32 17.58
N LEU A 152 -0.75 -0.74 17.81
CA LEU A 152 -1.49 -0.91 19.07
C LEU A 152 -0.54 -1.05 20.26
N LEU A 153 0.50 -1.88 20.16
CA LEU A 153 1.51 -2.07 21.20
C LEU A 153 2.20 -0.75 21.56
N MET A 154 2.66 0.00 20.55
CA MET A 154 3.28 1.30 20.77
C MET A 154 2.31 2.29 21.44
N ARG A 155 1.03 2.24 21.09
CA ARG A 155 0.02 3.12 21.69
C ARG A 155 -0.28 2.78 23.16
N PHE A 156 -0.37 1.49 23.49
CA PHE A 156 -0.62 1.03 24.86
C PHE A 156 0.62 1.24 25.74
N PHE A 157 1.78 0.68 25.37
CA PHE A 157 3.02 0.84 26.15
C PHE A 157 3.51 2.28 26.24
N GLY A 158 3.30 3.08 25.18
CA GLY A 158 3.63 4.51 25.21
C GLY A 158 2.75 5.30 26.19
N SER A 159 1.50 4.87 26.40
CA SER A 159 0.60 5.49 27.38
C SER A 159 1.07 5.21 28.80
N ASP A 160 1.36 3.94 29.11
CA ASP A 160 1.81 3.52 30.44
C ASP A 160 3.16 4.15 30.82
N TYR A 161 4.09 4.22 29.85
CA TYR A 161 5.38 4.86 30.05
C TYR A 161 5.24 6.36 30.33
N LYS A 162 4.38 7.05 29.57
CA LYS A 162 4.15 8.49 29.75
C LYS A 162 3.57 8.79 31.12
N GLU A 163 2.56 8.03 31.56
CA GLU A 163 1.95 8.17 32.88
C GLU A 163 2.96 7.89 34.01
N THR A 164 3.83 6.89 33.83
CA THR A 164 4.90 6.58 34.79
C THR A 164 5.91 7.73 34.91
N VAL A 165 6.38 8.28 33.79
CA VAL A 165 7.36 9.39 33.79
C VAL A 165 6.75 10.66 34.38
N GLU A 166 5.49 10.97 34.08
CA GLU A 166 4.79 12.12 34.66
C GLU A 166 4.66 11.98 36.18
N THR A 167 4.37 10.78 36.68
CA THR A 167 4.29 10.48 38.11
C THR A 167 5.65 10.67 38.80
N PHE A 168 6.73 10.13 38.24
CA PHE A 168 8.08 10.32 38.77
C PHE A 168 8.51 11.79 38.75
N THR A 169 8.21 12.52 37.67
CA THR A 169 8.56 13.95 37.54
C THR A 169 7.81 14.80 38.56
N SER A 170 6.52 14.51 38.79
CA SER A 170 5.71 15.18 39.80
C SER A 170 6.22 14.90 41.23
N ALA A 171 6.55 13.65 41.53
CA ALA A 171 7.11 13.25 42.83
C ALA A 171 8.50 13.87 43.07
N ALA A 172 9.37 13.91 42.06
CA ALA A 172 10.68 14.54 42.17
C ALA A 172 10.58 16.07 42.35
N SER A 173 9.63 16.71 41.67
CA SER A 173 9.37 18.15 41.81
C SER A 173 8.88 18.51 43.22
N THR A 174 8.01 17.68 43.80
CA THR A 174 7.54 17.88 45.19
C THR A 174 8.65 17.67 46.21
N LEU A 175 9.53 16.69 46.02
CA LEU A 175 10.71 16.47 46.87
C LEU A 175 11.72 17.62 46.82
N LEU A 176 11.96 18.20 45.63
CA LEU A 176 12.86 19.35 45.46
C LEU A 176 12.34 20.65 46.09
N LEU A 177 11.04 20.72 46.40
CA LEU A 177 10.39 21.87 47.03
C LEU A 177 10.37 21.82 48.56
N ILE A 178 10.86 20.72 49.16
CA ILE A 178 11.00 20.60 50.61
C ILE A 178 12.34 21.26 51.01
N PRO A 179 12.32 22.31 51.86
CA PRO A 179 13.51 23.10 52.22
C PRO A 179 14.52 22.37 53.11
#